data_AF-A0A809YM56-F1
#
_entry.id   AF-A0A809YM56-F1
#
_cell.length_a   1.000
_cell.length_b   1.000
_cell.length_c   1.000
_cell.angle_alpha   90.00
_cell.angle_beta   90.00
_cell.angle_gamma   90.00
#
_symmetry.space_group_name_H-M   'P 1'
#
loop_
_entity.id
_entity.type
_entity.pdbx_description
1 polymer ?
#
loop_
_entity_poly.entity_id
_entity_poly.type
_entity_poly.pdbx_seq_one_letter_code
_entity_poly.pdbx_strand_id
1 'polypeptide(L)'
;MVPQMKLPFPAFVLAAVVLGSRPVVAQQPQQPPPQQFQPSGEWAKLPRMQLERQFAGPLQDTVVQRLRDPVDGTICYVYLPISAPHSPTTATGFVQYGPNGIGSINCMPGTPAVAAPTRHK
;
A
#
# COMPACT_ATOMS: atom_id res chain seq x y z
N MET A 1 -77.70 34.10 -4.09
CA MET A 1 -76.77 33.27 -4.89
C MET A 1 -75.39 33.93 -4.79
N VAL A 2 -74.35 33.16 -4.45
CA VAL A 2 -72.90 33.48 -4.44
C VAL A 2 -72.38 34.42 -3.31
N PRO A 3 -71.43 33.98 -2.44
CA PRO A 3 -70.77 34.83 -1.44
C PRO A 3 -69.56 35.57 -2.05
N GLN A 4 -69.38 36.88 -1.82
CA GLN A 4 -68.76 37.52 -0.64
C GLN A 4 -67.30 37.11 -0.38
N MET A 5 -66.34 37.97 -0.75
CA MET A 5 -65.60 38.86 0.16
C MET A 5 -64.28 39.30 -0.53
N LYS A 6 -64.14 40.60 -0.81
CA LYS A 6 -62.90 41.24 -1.25
C LYS A 6 -62.71 42.48 -0.37
N LEU A 7 -61.45 42.76 0.00
CA LEU A 7 -60.88 43.89 0.77
C LEU A 7 -60.32 43.46 2.15
N PRO A 8 -59.30 44.15 2.70
CA PRO A 8 -58.20 44.91 2.08
C PRO A 8 -56.81 44.54 2.67
N PHE A 9 -55.73 44.98 2.00
CA PHE A 9 -54.36 45.00 2.54
C PHE A 9 -54.27 45.96 3.76
N PRO A 10 -53.38 45.69 4.74
CA PRO A 10 -52.12 46.44 4.77
C PRO A 10 -50.87 45.67 5.26
N ALA A 11 -49.75 46.11 4.69
CA ALA A 11 -48.38 46.17 5.22
C ALA A 11 -47.96 45.29 6.43
N PHE A 12 -47.11 44.30 6.15
CA PHE A 12 -46.04 43.92 7.07
C PHE A 12 -44.71 43.95 6.32
N VAL A 13 -43.91 44.97 6.61
CA VAL A 13 -42.48 45.02 6.29
C VAL A 13 -41.80 44.05 7.24
N LEU A 14 -41.49 42.85 6.77
CA LEU A 14 -40.57 41.95 7.46
C LEU A 14 -39.18 42.16 6.86
N ALA A 15 -38.35 42.91 7.58
CA ALA A 15 -36.92 42.96 7.36
C ALA A 15 -36.34 41.56 7.65
N ALA A 16 -36.23 40.73 6.60
CA ALA A 16 -35.52 39.48 6.68
C ALA A 16 -34.02 39.80 6.76
N VAL A 17 -33.46 39.71 7.96
CA VAL A 17 -32.03 39.61 8.19
C VAL A 17 -31.57 38.34 7.49
N VAL A 18 -31.05 38.46 6.27
CA VAL A 18 -30.37 37.37 5.56
C VAL A 18 -29.06 37.14 6.30
N LEU A 19 -29.11 36.25 7.30
CA LEU A 19 -27.93 35.65 7.90
C LEU A 19 -27.15 34.93 6.79
N GLY A 20 -26.09 35.58 6.34
CA GLY A 20 -25.18 35.04 5.33
C GLY A 20 -24.54 33.73 5.82
N SER A 21 -24.99 32.61 5.25
CA SER A 21 -24.31 31.33 5.37
C SER A 21 -23.08 31.38 4.48
N ARG A 22 -21.90 31.63 5.06
CA ARG A 22 -20.63 31.53 4.33
C ARG A 22 -20.39 30.06 3.98
N PRO A 23 -20.09 29.70 2.72
CA PRO A 23 -19.64 28.35 2.40
C PRO A 23 -18.28 28.15 3.08
N VAL A 24 -18.22 27.26 4.06
CA VAL A 24 -16.96 26.68 4.51
C VAL A 24 -16.42 25.85 3.34
N VAL A 25 -15.41 26.37 2.67
CA VAL A 25 -14.54 25.54 1.83
C VAL A 25 -13.69 24.74 2.80
N ALA A 26 -14.06 23.48 3.02
CA ALA A 26 -13.20 22.55 3.73
C ALA A 26 -11.90 22.42 2.92
N GLN A 27 -10.80 22.94 3.46
CA GLN A 27 -9.47 22.71 2.92
C GLN A 27 -9.18 21.21 3.07
N GLN A 28 -9.34 20.45 1.98
CA GLN A 28 -8.81 19.10 1.93
C GLN A 28 -7.30 19.17 2.18
N PRO A 29 -6.74 18.35 3.09
CA PRO A 29 -5.30 18.27 3.27
C PRO A 29 -4.66 17.98 1.92
N GLN A 30 -3.78 18.88 1.46
CA GLN A 30 -2.94 18.63 0.29
C GLN A 30 -2.08 17.40 0.59
N GLN A 31 -2.40 16.28 -0.05
CA GLN A 31 -1.55 15.09 0.01
C GLN A 31 -0.19 15.45 -0.59
N PRO A 32 0.92 15.16 0.11
CA PRO A 32 2.25 15.47 -0.41
C PRO A 32 2.46 14.77 -1.75
N PRO A 33 3.20 15.39 -2.69
CA PRO A 33 3.50 14.79 -3.97
C PRO A 33 4.21 13.44 -3.75
N PRO A 34 3.90 12.41 -4.57
CA PRO A 34 4.52 11.10 -4.43
C PRO A 34 6.04 11.25 -4.59
N GLN A 35 6.79 10.93 -3.54
CA GLN A 35 8.25 10.92 -3.58
C GLN A 35 8.69 9.82 -4.56
N GLN A 36 9.33 10.23 -5.66
CA GLN A 36 9.99 9.30 -6.57
C GLN A 36 11.26 8.77 -5.88
N PHE A 37 11.16 7.55 -5.36
CA PHE A 37 12.31 6.86 -4.76
C PHE A 37 13.30 6.52 -5.88
N GLN A 38 14.52 7.06 -5.81
CA GLN A 38 15.60 6.68 -6.73
C GLN A 38 16.38 5.50 -6.14
N PRO A 39 16.36 4.32 -6.78
CA PRO A 39 17.19 3.19 -6.36
C PRO A 39 18.67 3.58 -6.44
N SER A 40 19.42 3.42 -5.35
CA SER A 40 20.88 3.57 -5.38
C SER A 40 21.51 2.27 -5.90
N GLY A 41 22.65 2.37 -6.59
CA GLY A 41 23.41 1.19 -7.06
C GLY A 41 23.84 0.23 -5.94
N GLU A 42 23.75 0.66 -4.68
CA GLU A 42 23.99 -0.16 -3.49
C GLU A 42 22.93 -1.24 -3.28
N TRP A 43 21.71 -1.08 -3.80
CA TRP A 43 20.62 -2.06 -3.62
C TRP A 43 20.93 -3.42 -4.25
N ALA A 44 21.63 -3.42 -5.40
CA ALA A 44 22.04 -4.64 -6.06
C ALA A 44 23.10 -5.43 -5.27
N LYS A 45 23.78 -4.79 -4.32
CA LYS A 45 24.81 -5.40 -3.47
C LYS A 45 24.27 -5.95 -2.17
N LEU A 46 22.97 -5.78 -1.89
CA LEU A 46 22.37 -6.25 -0.64
C LEU A 46 22.47 -7.78 -0.55
N PRO A 47 22.85 -8.33 0.62
CA PRO A 47 22.92 -9.76 0.83
C PRO A 47 21.54 -10.39 0.62
N ARG A 48 21.54 -11.62 0.10
CA ARG A 48 20.32 -12.37 -0.19
C ARG A 48 20.18 -13.50 0.82
N MET A 49 18.96 -13.69 1.32
CA MET A 49 18.62 -14.91 2.03
C MET A 49 18.64 -16.11 1.06
N GLN A 50 18.93 -17.29 1.59
CA GLN A 50 18.96 -18.54 0.84
C GLN A 50 17.57 -19.19 0.82
N LEU A 51 17.09 -19.58 -0.37
CA LEU A 51 15.87 -20.37 -0.50
C LEU A 51 16.14 -21.83 -0.09
N GLU A 52 15.60 -22.26 1.05
CA GLU A 52 15.79 -23.62 1.55
C GLU A 52 14.66 -24.57 1.14
N ARG A 53 13.43 -24.06 1.01
CA ARG A 53 12.23 -24.81 0.59
C ARG A 53 11.20 -23.90 -0.10
N GLN A 54 10.34 -24.50 -0.92
CA GLN A 54 9.18 -23.86 -1.52
C GLN A 54 7.97 -24.80 -1.44
N PHE A 55 6.80 -24.23 -1.14
CA PHE A 55 5.53 -24.93 -0.96
C PHE A 55 4.44 -24.25 -1.79
N ALA A 56 3.38 -25.00 -2.12
CA ALA A 56 2.15 -24.39 -2.61
C ALA A 56 1.51 -23.52 -1.53
N GLY A 57 1.00 -22.36 -1.91
CA GLY A 57 0.23 -21.51 -1.01
C GLY A 57 -1.22 -21.98 -0.87
N PRO A 58 -1.96 -21.45 0.12
CA PRO A 58 -3.36 -21.81 0.36
C PRO A 58 -4.33 -21.36 -0.74
N LEU A 59 -3.96 -20.37 -1.55
CA LEU A 59 -4.77 -19.87 -2.67
C LEU A 59 -4.17 -20.32 -4.01
N GLN A 60 -4.99 -20.32 -5.05
CA GLN A 60 -4.53 -20.59 -6.42
C GLN A 60 -3.41 -19.62 -6.80
N ASP A 61 -2.43 -20.13 -7.54
CA ASP A 61 -1.29 -19.37 -8.06
C ASP A 61 -0.50 -18.61 -6.99
N THR A 62 -0.38 -19.19 -5.79
CA THR A 62 0.45 -18.66 -4.72
C THR A 62 1.45 -19.68 -4.21
N VAL A 63 2.55 -19.19 -3.62
CA VAL A 63 3.62 -20.01 -3.07
C VAL A 63 4.01 -19.52 -1.68
N VAL A 64 4.54 -20.43 -0.86
CA VAL A 64 5.25 -20.10 0.37
C VAL A 64 6.71 -20.50 0.20
N GLN A 65 7.61 -19.54 0.34
CA GLN A 65 9.05 -19.76 0.31
C GLN A 65 9.63 -19.68 1.71
N ARG A 66 10.46 -20.66 2.08
CA ARG A 66 11.24 -20.63 3.30
C ARG A 66 12.65 -20.16 2.98
N LEU A 67 12.96 -18.96 3.43
CA LEU A 67 14.24 -18.31 3.30
C LEU A 67 15.04 -18.42 4.60
N ARG A 68 16.36 -18.56 4.50
CA ARG A 68 17.29 -18.50 5.63
C ARG A 68 18.34 -17.42 5.42
N ASP A 69 18.55 -16.58 6.42
CA ASP A 69 19.67 -15.65 6.43
C ASP A 69 20.97 -16.44 6.67
N PRO A 70 21.97 -16.34 5.77
CA PRO A 70 23.24 -17.04 5.95
C PRO A 70 24.10 -16.48 7.09
N VAL A 71 23.85 -15.27 7.57
CA VAL A 71 24.66 -14.59 8.58
C VAL A 71 24.27 -15.01 9.99
N ASP A 72 22.98 -14.96 10.32
CA ASP A 72 22.48 -15.21 11.68
C ASP A 72 21.53 -16.40 11.77
N GLY A 73 21.16 -17.00 10.64
CA GLY A 73 20.26 -18.14 10.58
C GLY A 73 18.77 -17.80 10.66
N THR A 74 18.38 -16.52 10.70
CA THR A 74 16.96 -16.08 10.70
C THR A 74 16.19 -16.78 9.60
N ILE A 75 15.01 -17.32 9.96
CA ILE A 75 14.14 -18.02 9.02
C ILE A 75 12.96 -17.09 8.70
N CYS A 76 12.75 -16.81 7.42
CA CYS A 76 11.59 -16.09 6.95
C CYS A 76 10.72 -16.97 6.07
N TYR A 77 9.42 -16.96 6.32
CA TYR A 77 8.42 -17.49 5.40
C TYR A 77 7.83 -16.33 4.62
N VAL A 78 7.95 -16.40 3.30
CA VAL A 78 7.40 -15.42 2.37
C VAL A 78 6.26 -16.08 1.60
N TYR A 79 5.06 -15.54 1.74
CA TYR A 79 3.90 -15.91 0.95
C TYR A 79 3.77 -14.94 -0.22
N LEU A 80 3.77 -15.41 -1.46
CA LEU A 80 3.72 -14.55 -2.65
C LEU A 80 2.75 -15.11 -3.70
N PRO A 81 2.13 -14.25 -4.53
CA PRO A 81 1.58 -14.71 -5.79
C PRO A 81 2.72 -15.15 -6.73
N ILE A 82 2.44 -16.12 -7.62
CA ILE A 82 3.39 -16.58 -8.64
C ILE A 82 3.74 -15.44 -9.60
N SER A 83 2.76 -14.62 -9.96
CA SER A 83 2.94 -13.43 -10.79
C SER A 83 2.47 -12.18 -10.05
N ALA A 84 3.28 -11.13 -10.08
CA ALA A 84 2.97 -9.82 -9.53
C ALA A 84 3.08 -8.76 -10.62
N PRO A 85 2.01 -7.98 -10.90
CA PRO A 85 2.12 -6.82 -11.78
C PRO A 85 3.14 -5.82 -11.23
N HIS A 86 3.98 -5.30 -12.11
CA HIS A 86 4.97 -4.28 -11.78
C HIS A 86 5.10 -3.26 -12.92
N SER A 87 5.72 -2.11 -12.63
CA SER A 87 6.06 -1.11 -13.66
C SER A 87 6.99 -1.71 -14.71
N PRO A 88 7.09 -1.11 -15.92
CA PRO A 88 8.26 -1.34 -16.76
C PRO A 88 9.55 -1.09 -15.97
N THR A 89 10.63 -1.77 -16.36
CA THR A 89 11.94 -1.57 -15.75
C THR A 89 12.38 -0.12 -15.92
N THR A 90 12.79 0.52 -14.83
CA THR A 90 13.31 1.89 -14.83
C THR A 90 14.68 1.97 -15.51
N ALA A 91 15.14 3.18 -15.82
CA ALA A 91 16.49 3.42 -16.35
C ALA A 91 17.61 2.88 -15.43
N THR A 92 17.32 2.68 -14.15
CA THR A 92 18.24 2.12 -13.15
C THR A 92 18.16 0.59 -13.02
N GLY A 93 17.30 -0.08 -13.80
CA GLY A 93 17.18 -1.54 -13.79
C GLY A 93 16.21 -2.11 -12.74
N PHE A 94 15.44 -1.26 -12.05
CA PHE A 94 14.52 -1.68 -11.00
C PHE A 94 13.06 -1.62 -11.47
N VAL A 95 12.18 -2.30 -10.76
CA VAL A 95 10.73 -2.27 -11.01
C VAL A 95 10.02 -1.76 -9.75
N GLN A 96 8.88 -1.10 -9.96
CA GLN A 96 8.01 -0.67 -8.88
C GLN A 96 6.80 -1.60 -8.83
N TYR A 97 6.60 -2.24 -7.68
CA TYR A 97 5.38 -3.00 -7.42
C TYR A 97 4.31 -2.05 -6.88
N GLY A 98 3.07 -2.23 -7.33
CA GLY A 98 1.94 -1.47 -6.81
C GLY A 98 1.65 -1.79 -5.34
N PRO A 99 0.74 -1.03 -4.68
CA PRO A 99 0.46 -1.15 -3.25
C PRO A 99 0.10 -2.56 -2.77
N ASN A 100 -0.48 -3.40 -3.64
CA ASN A 100 -0.94 -4.75 -3.34
C ASN A 100 -0.22 -5.83 -4.18
N GLY A 101 0.94 -5.49 -4.76
CA GLY A 101 1.64 -6.37 -5.71
C GLY A 101 2.55 -7.41 -5.06
N ILE A 102 2.92 -7.24 -3.79
CA ILE A 102 3.87 -8.13 -3.10
C ILE A 102 3.15 -8.80 -1.94
N GLY A 103 3.37 -10.09 -1.76
CA GLY A 103 2.77 -10.85 -0.67
C GLY A 103 3.36 -10.50 0.71
N SER A 104 3.21 -11.39 1.69
CA SER A 104 3.57 -11.15 3.08
C SER A 104 4.81 -11.91 3.52
N ILE A 105 5.58 -11.35 4.45
CA ILE A 105 6.74 -12.00 5.06
C ILE A 105 6.57 -12.10 6.58
N ASN A 106 6.91 -13.25 7.15
CA ASN A 106 7.02 -13.44 8.59
C ASN A 106 8.37 -14.07 8.91
N CYS A 107 9.11 -13.48 9.85
CA CYS A 107 10.46 -13.91 10.20
C CYS A 107 10.54 -14.31 11.67
N MET A 108 11.32 -15.34 11.94
CA MET A 108 11.57 -15.85 13.28
C MET A 108 13.07 -16.07 13.48
N PRO A 109 13.59 -15.85 14.70
CA PRO A 109 14.96 -16.20 15.03
C PRO A 109 15.23 -17.66 14.67
N GLY A 110 16.36 -17.90 14.02
CA GLY A 110 16.84 -19.25 13.73
C GLY A 110 18.17 -19.49 14.42
N THR A 111 18.56 -20.76 14.48
CA THR A 111 19.93 -21.11 14.85
C THR A 111 20.84 -20.73 13.67
N PRO A 112 22.01 -20.09 13.92
CA PRO A 112 22.97 -19.77 12.87
C PRO A 112 23.25 -20.99 12.00
N ALA A 113 23.25 -20.79 10.68
CA ALA A 113 23.57 -21.86 9.76
C ALA A 113 25.04 -22.26 9.96
N VAL A 114 25.29 -23.42 10.54
CA VAL A 114 26.62 -24.03 10.47
C VAL A 114 26.86 -24.34 9.00
N ALA A 115 27.84 -23.68 8.38
CA ALA A 115 28.21 -23.95 7.00
C ALA A 115 28.44 -25.46 6.82
N ALA A 116 27.74 -26.08 5.87
CA ALA A 116 27.95 -27.50 5.58
C ALA A 116 29.43 -27.70 5.19
N PRO A 117 30.11 -28.74 5.70
CA PRO A 117 31.50 -28.99 5.35
C PRO A 117 31.61 -29.19 3.84
N THR A 118 32.46 -28.39 3.18
CA THR A 118 32.79 -28.53 1.77
C THR A 118 33.39 -29.91 1.54
N ARG A 119 32.67 -30.77 0.81
CA ARG A 119 33.18 -32.08 0.41
C ARG A 119 34.22 -31.85 -0.70
N HIS A 120 35.50 -31.79 -0.31
CA HIS A 120 36.60 -31.86 -1.27
C HIS A 120 36.55 -33.24 -1.94
N LYS A 121 36.51 -33.27 -3.27
CA LYS A 121 36.59 -34.46 -4.09
C LYS A 121 38.00 -34.63 -4.61
#